data_AF-A0A658NHN2-F1
#
_entry.id   AF-A0A658NHN2-F1
#
_cell.length_a   1.000
_cell.length_b   1.000
_cell.length_c   1.000
_cell.angle_alpha   90.00
_cell.angle_beta   90.00
_cell.angle_gamma   90.00
#
_symmetry.space_group_name_H-M   'P 1'
#
loop_
_entity.id
_entity.type
_entity.pdbx_description
1 polymer ?
#
loop_
_entity_poly.entity_id
_entity_poly.type
_entity_poly.pdbx_seq_one_letter_code
_entity_poly.pdbx_strand_id
1 'polypeptide(L)' 'ILASLMTVLAPTYLQYTRFAAMDHHSLEVLFLLERALNGIRMYPVPADVRRLMYKVKKAQGVNISRSFCGLNDHRN' A
#
# COMPACT_ATOMS: atom_id res chain seq x y z
N ILE A 1 -4.55 34.02 6.66
CA ILE A 1 -5.36 33.56 5.52
C ILE A 1 -4.63 32.46 4.73
N LEU A 2 -3.41 32.70 4.22
CA LEU A 2 -2.63 31.69 3.47
C LEU A 2 -2.25 30.43 4.30
N ALA A 3 -1.87 30.61 5.58
CA ALA A 3 -1.53 29.51 6.49
C ALA A 3 -2.74 28.62 6.85
N SER A 4 -3.95 29.20 6.88
CA SER A 4 -5.20 28.49 7.17
C SER A 4 -5.71 27.66 5.99
N LEU A 5 -5.30 28.00 4.76
CA LEU A 5 -5.64 27.22 3.56
C LEU A 5 -4.79 25.94 3.47
N MET A 6 -3.54 26.01 3.95
CA MET A 6 -2.63 24.86 4.03
C MET A 6 -3.06 23.85 5.10
N THR A 7 -3.68 24.28 6.21
CA THR A 7 -4.19 23.36 7.24
C THR A 7 -5.51 22.68 6.86
N VAL A 8 -6.25 23.17 5.86
CA VAL A 8 -7.50 22.55 5.37
C VAL A 8 -7.24 21.61 4.19
N LEU A 9 -6.23 21.87 3.36
CA LEU A 9 -5.79 20.98 2.28
C LEU A 9 -4.79 19.91 2.71
N ALA A 10 -4.05 20.13 3.80
CA ALA A 10 -3.16 19.13 4.37
C ALA A 10 -3.89 17.85 4.83
N PRO A 11 -5.02 17.86 5.56
CA PRO A 11 -5.63 16.62 6.04
C PRO A 11 -6.13 15.73 4.90
N THR A 12 -6.54 16.27 3.75
CA THR A 12 -6.99 15.43 2.62
C THR A 12 -5.85 14.72 1.91
N TYR A 13 -4.66 15.34 1.81
CA TYR A 13 -3.44 14.68 1.32
C TYR A 13 -2.74 13.83 2.39
N LEU A 14 -2.80 14.26 3.65
CA LEU A 14 -2.14 13.61 4.78
C LEU A 14 -2.95 12.41 5.30
N GLN A 15 -4.27 12.34 5.12
CA GLN A 15 -5.03 11.11 5.44
C GLN A 15 -4.64 9.95 4.52
N TYR A 16 -4.28 10.24 3.26
CA TYR A 16 -3.87 9.21 2.30
C TYR A 16 -2.45 8.70 2.59
N THR A 17 -1.58 9.54 3.16
CA THR A 17 -0.21 9.16 3.55
C THR A 17 -0.08 8.73 5.02
N ARG A 18 -1.01 9.08 5.91
CA ARG A 18 -1.04 8.63 7.32
C ARG A 18 -1.52 7.20 7.53
N PHE A 19 -1.92 6.49 6.48
CA PHE A 19 -1.95 5.02 6.51
C PHE A 19 -0.55 4.39 6.34
N ALA A 20 0.46 5.17 5.96
CA ALA A 20 1.85 4.73 5.75
C ALA A 20 2.87 5.44 6.68
N ALA A 21 2.42 6.34 7.56
CA ALA A 21 3.24 7.01 8.56
C ALA A 21 2.68 6.76 9.96
N MET A 22 2.45 5.49 10.30
CA MET A 22 2.29 5.07 11.69
C MET A 22 3.67 4.73 12.23
N ASP A 23 4.20 5.68 13.01
CA ASP A 23 5.00 5.48 14.21
C ASP A 23 5.82 4.18 14.26
N HIS A 24 7.10 4.31 13.89
CA HIS A 24 8.10 3.30 14.19
C HIS A 24 8.16 3.12 15.71
N HIS A 25 7.44 2.15 16.28
CA HIS A 25 7.80 1.38 17.50
C HIS A 25 6.68 0.51 18.08
N SER A 26 5.51 0.37 17.44
CA SER A 26 4.54 -0.64 17.87
C SER A 26 4.84 -2.00 17.23
N LEU A 27 4.75 -3.07 18.03
CA LEU A 27 4.84 -4.49 17.61
C LEU A 27 3.62 -4.91 16.76
N GLU A 28 3.11 -4.02 15.92
CA GLU A 28 1.88 -4.20 15.16
C GLU A 28 2.22 -4.71 13.77
N VAL A 29 1.77 -5.93 13.50
CA VAL A 29 1.95 -6.55 12.20
C VAL A 29 0.98 -5.91 11.22
N LEU A 30 1.50 -5.05 10.34
CA LEU A 30 0.70 -4.50 9.25
C LEU A 30 0.49 -5.55 8.16
N PHE A 31 -0.77 -5.97 8.00
CA PHE A 31 -1.22 -6.87 6.94
C PHE A 31 -1.77 -6.09 5.75
N LEU A 32 -1.43 -6.53 4.54
CA LEU A 32 -2.02 -6.01 3.30
C LEU A 32 -2.58 -7.16 2.47
N LEU A 33 -3.82 -7.02 2.00
CA LEU A 33 -4.39 -7.91 1.00
C LEU A 33 -4.05 -7.38 -0.40
N GLU A 34 -3.56 -8.25 -1.28
CA GLU A 34 -3.22 -7.89 -2.65
C GLU A 34 -3.72 -8.93 -3.66
N ARG A 35 -3.93 -8.49 -4.90
CA ARG A 35 -4.27 -9.38 -6.01
C ARG A 35 -3.00 -9.87 -6.69
N ALA A 36 -2.90 -11.16 -6.96
CA ALA A 36 -1.71 -11.78 -7.55
C ALA A 36 -1.32 -11.17 -8.92
N LEU A 37 -2.30 -10.90 -9.80
CA LEU A 37 -2.05 -10.38 -11.16
C LEU A 37 -2.01 -8.83 -11.24
N ASN A 38 -2.64 -8.15 -10.29
CA ASN A 38 -2.89 -6.70 -10.35
C ASN A 38 -2.16 -5.91 -9.24
N GLY A 39 -1.62 -6.59 -8.23
CA GLY A 39 -1.15 -5.97 -7.00
C GLY A 39 -2.29 -5.23 -6.30
N ILE A 40 -2.10 -3.93 -6.08
CA ILE A 40 -3.11 -3.01 -5.52
C ILE A 40 -3.98 -2.34 -6.59
N ARG A 41 -3.68 -2.56 -7.88
CA ARG A 41 -4.35 -1.87 -8.99
C ARG A 41 -5.55 -2.68 -9.48
N MET A 42 -6.39 -2.04 -10.30
CA MET A 42 -7.57 -2.70 -10.91
C MET A 42 -7.30 -3.27 -12.31
N TYR A 43 -6.06 -3.20 -12.80
CA TYR A 43 -5.65 -3.68 -14.12
C TYR A 43 -4.42 -4.60 -14.01
N PRO A 44 -4.18 -5.50 -14.98
CA PRO A 44 -3.03 -6.41 -14.96
C PRO A 44 -1.73 -5.61 -14.98
N VAL A 45 -0.81 -5.97 -14.09
CA VAL A 45 0.49 -5.33 -13.95
C VAL A 45 1.58 -6.30 -14.39
N PRO A 46 2.60 -5.91 -15.17
CA PRO A 46 3.69 -6.79 -15.57
C PRO A 46 4.41 -7.43 -14.38
N ALA A 47 4.93 -8.65 -14.54
CA ALA A 47 5.55 -9.42 -13.46
C ALA A 47 6.70 -8.68 -12.75
N ASP A 48 7.50 -7.90 -13.50
CA ASP A 48 8.61 -7.12 -12.93
C ASP A 48 8.14 -6.02 -11.98
N VAL A 49 7.05 -5.34 -12.34
CA VAL A 49 6.46 -4.30 -11.50
C VAL A 49 5.82 -4.91 -10.25
N ARG A 50 5.22 -6.11 -10.36
CA ARG A 50 4.71 -6.85 -9.18
C ARG A 50 5.81 -7.23 -8.21
N ARG A 51 6.96 -7.69 -8.72
CA ARG A 51 8.16 -7.93 -7.90
C ARG A 51 8.64 -6.66 -7.19
N LEU A 52 8.62 -5.52 -7.85
CA LEU A 52 9.00 -4.24 -7.25
C LEU A 52 8.03 -3.79 -6.15
N MET A 53 6.72 -4.08 -6.30
CA MET A 53 5.71 -3.72 -5.30
C MET A 53 5.98 -4.34 -3.94
N TYR A 54 6.50 -5.56 -3.84
CA TYR A 54 6.89 -6.16 -2.55
C TYR A 54 7.95 -5.34 -1.82
N LYS A 55 8.95 -4.84 -2.55
CA LYS A 55 10.01 -3.99 -1.98
C LYS A 55 9.44 -2.65 -1.49
N VAL A 56 8.58 -2.02 -2.30
CA VAL A 56 7.94 -0.75 -1.95
C VAL A 56 7.02 -0.90 -0.74
N LYS A 57 6.21 -1.96 -0.68
CA LYS A 57 5.32 -2.26 0.46
C LYS A 57 6.10 -2.47 1.74
N LYS A 58 7.22 -3.20 1.68
CA LYS A 58 8.09 -3.39 2.84
C LYS A 58 8.69 -2.07 3.31
N ALA A 59 9.12 -1.21 2.39
CA ALA A 59 9.61 0.13 2.71
C ALA A 59 8.52 1.04 3.30
N GLN A 60 7.24 0.81 2.97
CA GLN A 60 6.08 1.50 3.55
C GLN A 60 5.64 0.93 4.92
N GLY A 61 6.33 -0.09 5.45
CA GLY A 61 6.01 -0.68 6.75
C GLY A 61 5.06 -1.88 6.72
N VAL A 62 4.64 -2.36 5.54
CA VAL A 62 3.84 -3.59 5.44
C VAL A 62 4.73 -4.80 5.75
N ASN A 63 4.33 -5.56 6.77
CA ASN A 63 5.08 -6.70 7.25
C ASN A 63 4.59 -8.02 6.65
N ILE A 64 3.28 -8.17 6.44
CA ILE A 64 2.70 -9.37 5.85
C ILE A 64 1.84 -8.98 4.65
N SER A 65 2.19 -9.51 3.48
CA SER A 65 1.42 -9.36 2.25
C SER A 65 0.71 -10.67 1.95
N ARG A 66 -0.63 -10.66 1.94
CA ARG A 66 -1.45 -11.81 1.56
C ARG A 66 -1.94 -11.63 0.13
N SER A 67 -1.30 -12.36 -0.79
CA SER A 67 -1.69 -12.41 -2.19
C SER A 67 -2.80 -13.43 -2.41
N PHE A 68 -3.82 -13.05 -3.18
CA PHE A 68 -4.85 -13.98 -3.64
C PHE A 68 -5.12 -13.81 -5.13
N CYS A 69 -5.54 -14.89 -5.78
CA CYS A 69 -6.02 -14.87 -7.15
C CYS A 69 -7.55 -15.03 -7.14
N GLY A 70 -8.29 -14.17 -7.85
CA GLY A 70 -9.75 -14.28 -7.92
C GLY A 70 -10.25 -15.57 -8.59
N LEU A 71 -9.40 -16.24 -9.37
CA LEU A 71 -9.68 -17.52 -10.02
C LEU A 71 -8.95 -18.70 -9.35
N ASN A 72 -8.24 -18.47 -8.24
CA ASN A 72 -7.39 -19.47 -7.58
C ASN A 72 -6.38 -20.18 -8.51
N ASP A 73 -5.88 -19.46 -9.51
CA ASP A 73 -4.83 -19.96 -10.40
C ASP A 73 -3.45 -19.77 -9.77
N HIS A 74 -2.75 -20.87 -9.46
CA HIS A 74 -1.43 -20.85 -8.82
C HIS A 74 -0.31 -20.26 -9.69
N ARG A 75 -0.56 -20.05 -11.00
CA ARG A 75 0.44 -19.50 -11.94
C ARG A 75 0.61 -18.00 -11.76
N ASN A 76 -0.32 -17.34 -11.08
CA ASN A 76 -0.35 -15.89 -10.83
C ASN A 76 0.22 -15.56 -9.46
#